data_AF-A0A2S7TQE9-F1
#
_entry.id   AF-A0A2S7TQE9-F1
#
_cell.length_a   1.000
_cell.length_b   1.000
_cell.length_c   1.000
_cell.angle_alpha   90.00
_cell.angle_beta   90.00
_cell.angle_gamma   90.00
#
_symmetry.space_group_name_H-M   'P 1'
#
loop_
_entity.id
_entity.type
_entity.pdbx_description
1 polymer ?
#
loop_
_entity_poly.entity_id
_entity_poly.type
_entity_poly.pdbx_seq_one_letter_code
_entity_poly.pdbx_strand_id
1 'polypeptide(L)'
;MGRTDEELLQAVYGLVIEGQVLSGQKALVKKVDLGAPRKPYDAPRYVPTNRPVRFGELIDFPGQLEVSSDKPRASINLRLPPDLFSWAGRNIPMDLKYRYTAPSRWNDSLLNIEINNSLIQSFRLAPRSEQVQNKINIDLLGQAELTSEEALQIPAFRVGGNNELAFAFGFMAEGGGSCTRVSQVARGSIDPESTLDFSNLPHYTRMPNLTAFANGGYPFSIMADLSDTAIVLPANPTPLEIRSYLNVMGLFGQWTGLPATRTTLIVSDKPEGIGTKNWLAMGTSDRLDWLNNANMNLPMVLNATERSMGLPPAIQWLKGLWQNDTELQPSDSARALIQTAGSLGAIVGFESHLAPKKAGLVVTGTDQDSFERAVAALSDYGDVAKIKGSVSLIRGDDIQSYSLGETYISGALLGGCVCVLRFQNTPH
;
A
#
# COMPACT_ATOMS: atom_id res chain seq x y z
N MET A 1 34.61 -11.98 0.74
CA MET A 1 33.84 -10.89 0.08
C MET A 1 34.80 -9.72 -0.18
N GLY A 2 34.41 -8.69 -0.94
CA GLY A 2 35.32 -7.70 -1.58
C GLY A 2 36.38 -7.04 -0.69
N ARG A 3 37.42 -6.46 -1.32
CA ARG A 3 38.55 -5.83 -0.62
C ARG A 3 38.29 -4.39 -0.20
N THR A 4 37.34 -3.73 -0.85
CA THR A 4 36.88 -2.37 -0.54
C THR A 4 35.36 -2.36 -0.40
N ASP A 5 34.81 -1.27 0.14
CA ASP A 5 33.37 -1.09 0.30
C ASP A 5 32.64 -1.15 -1.06
N GLU A 6 33.24 -0.59 -2.11
CA GLU A 6 32.70 -0.66 -3.47
C GLU A 6 32.74 -2.09 -4.03
N GLU A 7 33.83 -2.83 -3.81
CA GLU A 7 33.92 -4.23 -4.23
C GLU A 7 32.93 -5.11 -3.46
N LEU A 8 32.70 -4.83 -2.18
CA LEU A 8 31.70 -5.52 -1.37
C LEU A 8 30.29 -5.24 -1.90
N LEU A 9 29.96 -3.97 -2.16
CA LEU A 9 28.66 -3.57 -2.71
C LEU A 9 28.41 -4.22 -4.09
N GLN A 10 29.41 -4.24 -4.98
CA GLN A 10 29.32 -4.92 -6.27
C GLN A 10 29.10 -6.42 -6.11
N ALA A 11 29.79 -7.08 -5.16
CA ALA A 11 29.58 -8.50 -4.89
C ALA A 11 28.15 -8.77 -4.38
N VAL A 12 27.61 -7.89 -3.52
CA VAL A 12 26.23 -7.99 -3.03
C VAL A 12 25.22 -7.80 -4.17
N TYR A 13 25.39 -6.78 -5.02
CA TYR A 13 24.51 -6.62 -6.19
C TYR A 13 24.58 -7.83 -7.12
N GLY A 14 25.76 -8.40 -7.34
CA GLY A 14 25.92 -9.60 -8.17
C GLY A 14 25.21 -10.80 -7.57
N LEU A 15 25.25 -10.96 -6.24
CA LEU A 15 24.52 -12.01 -5.55
C LEU A 15 23.01 -11.83 -5.66
N VAL A 16 22.50 -10.61 -5.51
CA VAL A 16 21.06 -10.32 -5.48
C VAL A 16 20.44 -10.36 -6.88
N ILE A 17 21.11 -9.77 -7.87
CA ILE A 17 20.57 -9.61 -9.23
C ILE A 17 20.90 -10.84 -10.10
N GLU A 18 22.14 -11.31 -10.06
CA GLU A 18 22.64 -12.38 -10.92
C GLU A 18 22.71 -13.74 -10.21
N GLY A 19 22.14 -13.85 -9.00
CA GLY A 19 22.25 -15.02 -8.13
C GLY A 19 21.85 -16.34 -8.80
N GLN A 20 20.92 -16.30 -9.75
CA GLN A 20 20.47 -17.48 -10.51
C GLN A 20 21.54 -18.06 -11.44
N VAL A 21 22.53 -17.26 -11.84
CA VAL A 21 23.61 -17.64 -12.76
C VAL A 21 24.90 -18.00 -11.99
N LEU A 22 24.95 -17.72 -10.69
CA LEU A 22 26.09 -18.06 -9.84
C LEU A 22 26.10 -19.56 -9.53
N SER A 23 27.28 -20.18 -9.62
CA SER A 23 27.46 -21.60 -9.32
C SER A 23 28.78 -21.86 -8.57
N GLY A 24 28.82 -22.96 -7.81
CA GLY A 24 29.97 -23.37 -7.02
C GLY A 24 30.14 -22.60 -5.70
N GLN A 25 31.26 -22.83 -5.03
CA GLN A 25 31.54 -22.25 -3.70
C GLN A 25 32.04 -20.80 -3.75
N LYS A 26 32.53 -20.35 -4.90
CA LYS A 26 33.09 -19.01 -5.13
C LYS A 26 32.77 -18.57 -6.56
N ALA A 27 32.31 -17.33 -6.71
CA ALA A 27 32.11 -16.70 -8.01
C ALA A 27 32.77 -15.32 -8.02
N LEU A 28 33.34 -14.93 -9.18
CA LEU A 28 33.95 -13.62 -9.37
C LEU A 28 32.95 -12.69 -10.06
N VAL A 29 32.45 -11.70 -9.33
CA VAL A 29 31.62 -10.62 -9.88
C VAL A 29 32.53 -9.51 -10.38
N LYS A 30 32.59 -9.29 -11.70
CA LYS A 30 33.44 -8.24 -12.31
C LYS A 30 32.77 -6.88 -12.34
N LYS A 31 31.50 -6.85 -12.75
CA LYS A 31 30.67 -5.65 -12.86
C LYS A 31 29.22 -6.08 -12.81
N VAL A 32 28.40 -5.30 -12.10
CA VAL A 32 26.95 -5.46 -12.09
C VAL A 32 26.34 -4.23 -12.75
N ASP A 33 25.44 -4.46 -13.71
CA ASP A 33 24.63 -3.41 -14.29
C ASP A 33 23.27 -3.37 -13.58
N LEU A 34 22.97 -2.25 -12.92
CA LEU A 34 21.68 -2.04 -12.26
C LEU A 34 20.57 -1.63 -13.26
N GLY A 35 20.90 -1.51 -14.55
CA GLY A 35 20.01 -1.07 -15.62
C GLY A 35 19.74 0.42 -15.58
N ALA A 36 18.77 0.86 -16.38
CA ALA A 36 18.34 2.27 -16.41
C ALA A 36 17.69 2.71 -15.07
N PRO A 37 17.70 4.02 -14.76
CA PRO A 37 16.85 4.58 -13.72
C PRO A 37 15.39 4.18 -13.93
N ARG A 38 14.71 3.83 -12.83
CA ARG A 38 13.29 3.45 -12.86
C ARG A 38 12.41 4.65 -13.20
N LYS A 39 11.20 4.38 -13.66
CA LYS A 39 10.14 5.37 -13.85
C LYS A 39 9.14 5.28 -12.69
N PRO A 40 8.44 6.38 -12.36
CA PRO A 40 7.35 6.33 -11.40
C PRO A 40 6.33 5.23 -11.74
N TYR A 41 5.90 4.48 -10.74
CA TYR A 41 4.88 3.42 -10.81
C TYR A 41 5.23 2.24 -11.73
N ASP A 42 6.51 2.01 -12.02
CA ASP A 42 6.97 0.90 -12.86
C ASP A 42 7.28 -0.40 -12.11
N ALA A 43 6.85 -0.50 -10.85
CA ALA A 43 7.14 -1.64 -9.98
C ALA A 43 6.58 -2.95 -10.58
N PRO A 44 7.39 -4.01 -10.72
CA PRO A 44 6.96 -5.27 -11.33
C PRO A 44 5.75 -5.94 -10.67
N ARG A 45 5.54 -5.73 -9.36
CA ARG A 45 4.36 -6.27 -8.66
C ARG A 45 3.10 -5.41 -8.80
N TYR A 46 3.21 -4.18 -9.32
CA TYR A 46 2.04 -3.35 -9.55
C TYR A 46 1.36 -3.73 -10.85
N VAL A 47 0.04 -3.69 -10.83
CA VAL A 47 -0.74 -3.72 -12.06
C VAL A 47 -0.42 -2.45 -12.84
N PRO A 48 -0.05 -2.53 -14.14
CA PRO A 48 0.21 -1.35 -14.95
C PRO A 48 -0.98 -0.39 -14.96
N THR A 49 -0.75 0.87 -14.58
CA THR A 49 -1.77 1.94 -14.55
C THR A 49 -1.67 2.90 -15.72
N ASN A 50 -0.91 2.56 -16.76
CA ASN A 50 -0.70 3.41 -17.94
C ASN A 50 -1.24 2.81 -19.25
N ARG A 51 -1.85 1.62 -19.19
CA ARG A 51 -2.45 0.90 -20.32
C ARG A 51 -3.43 -0.17 -19.83
N PRO A 52 -4.29 -0.71 -20.72
CA PRO A 52 -4.94 -1.98 -20.48
C PRO A 52 -3.94 -3.11 -20.23
N VAL A 53 -4.23 -3.94 -19.24
CA VAL A 53 -3.47 -5.14 -18.86
C VAL A 53 -4.29 -6.39 -19.14
N ARG A 54 -3.67 -7.44 -19.68
CA ARG A 54 -4.33 -8.73 -19.88
C ARG A 54 -4.29 -9.56 -18.60
N PHE A 55 -5.31 -10.39 -18.36
CA PHE A 55 -5.29 -11.30 -17.22
C PHE A 55 -4.14 -12.30 -17.30
N GLY A 56 -3.72 -12.69 -18.51
CA GLY A 56 -2.53 -13.52 -18.72
C GLY A 56 -1.22 -12.89 -18.22
N GLU A 57 -1.16 -11.56 -18.04
CA GLU A 57 0.00 -10.88 -17.44
C GLU A 57 -0.05 -10.90 -15.90
N LEU A 58 -1.18 -11.27 -15.30
CA LEU A 58 -1.47 -11.17 -13.86
C LEU A 58 -1.63 -12.54 -13.19
N ILE A 59 -1.58 -13.64 -13.95
CA ILE A 59 -1.62 -15.00 -13.41
C ILE A 59 -0.24 -15.45 -12.94
N ASP A 60 -0.21 -16.19 -11.85
CA ASP A 60 0.99 -16.78 -11.26
C ASP A 60 1.34 -18.13 -11.94
N PHE A 61 0.33 -18.86 -12.42
CA PHE A 61 0.52 -20.17 -13.06
C PHE A 61 -0.50 -20.48 -14.17
N PRO A 62 -0.15 -21.33 -15.15
CA PRO A 62 -1.09 -21.79 -16.18
C PRO A 62 -2.30 -22.51 -15.57
N GLY A 63 -3.50 -22.19 -16.06
CA GLY A 63 -4.75 -22.79 -15.58
C GLY A 63 -5.34 -22.14 -14.32
N GLN A 64 -4.72 -21.08 -13.77
CA GLN A 64 -5.25 -20.34 -12.60
C GLN A 64 -6.68 -19.81 -12.82
N LEU A 65 -7.02 -19.50 -14.07
CA LEU A 65 -8.32 -18.99 -14.49
C LEU A 65 -9.33 -20.07 -14.94
N GLU A 66 -8.99 -21.34 -14.73
CA GLU A 66 -9.88 -22.47 -14.98
C GLU A 66 -10.61 -22.86 -13.70
N VAL A 67 -11.90 -23.18 -13.84
CA VAL A 67 -12.76 -23.62 -12.75
C VAL A 67 -13.49 -24.90 -13.12
N SER A 68 -13.94 -25.60 -12.09
CA SER A 68 -14.71 -26.83 -12.20
C SER A 68 -15.76 -26.89 -11.08
N SER A 69 -16.70 -27.83 -11.15
CA SER A 69 -17.72 -27.98 -10.10
C SER A 69 -17.16 -28.18 -8.68
N ASP A 70 -15.98 -28.79 -8.54
CA ASP A 70 -15.25 -28.99 -7.28
C ASP A 70 -14.41 -27.77 -6.87
N LYS A 71 -13.97 -26.95 -7.84
CA LYS A 71 -13.27 -25.69 -7.63
C LYS A 71 -13.95 -24.58 -8.44
N PRO A 72 -15.11 -24.06 -7.99
CA PRO A 72 -15.93 -23.14 -8.79
C PRO A 72 -15.40 -21.71 -8.81
N ARG A 73 -14.25 -21.41 -8.21
CA ARG A 73 -13.71 -20.06 -8.04
C ARG A 73 -12.29 -19.98 -8.61
N ALA A 74 -12.07 -19.00 -9.48
CA ALA A 74 -10.76 -18.57 -9.94
C ALA A 74 -10.52 -17.11 -9.51
N SER A 75 -9.29 -16.74 -9.21
CA SER A 75 -8.97 -15.36 -8.80
C SER A 75 -7.59 -14.92 -9.27
N ILE A 76 -7.44 -13.59 -9.38
CA ILE A 76 -6.17 -12.91 -9.65
C ILE A 76 -5.95 -11.83 -8.60
N ASN A 77 -4.68 -11.63 -8.26
CA ASN A 77 -4.26 -10.60 -7.33
C ASN A 77 -3.94 -9.31 -8.09
N LEU A 78 -4.58 -8.22 -7.68
CA LEU A 78 -4.40 -6.88 -8.22
C LEU A 78 -3.74 -6.02 -7.15
N ARG A 79 -2.48 -5.67 -7.35
CA ARG A 79 -1.80 -4.70 -6.51
C ARG A 79 -1.77 -3.35 -7.21
N LEU A 80 -2.40 -2.37 -6.59
CA LEU A 80 -2.52 -1.03 -7.14
C LEU A 80 -1.68 -0.04 -6.31
N PRO A 81 -1.09 0.98 -6.95
CA PRO A 81 -0.46 2.08 -6.24
C PRO A 81 -1.39 2.70 -5.17
N PRO A 82 -0.90 3.00 -3.95
CA PRO A 82 -1.73 3.57 -2.88
C PRO A 82 -2.32 4.96 -3.12
N ASP A 83 -1.88 5.65 -4.16
CA ASP A 83 -2.39 6.95 -4.56
C ASP A 83 -3.29 6.90 -5.79
N LEU A 84 -3.67 5.72 -6.26
CA LEU A 84 -4.60 5.59 -7.38
C LEU A 84 -5.99 6.01 -6.92
N PHE A 85 -6.45 7.15 -7.40
CA PHE A 85 -7.64 7.80 -6.90
C PHE A 85 -8.82 7.54 -7.83
N SER A 86 -9.91 7.03 -7.26
CA SER A 86 -11.13 6.79 -8.00
C SER A 86 -12.27 7.63 -7.44
N TRP A 87 -12.86 8.47 -8.28
CA TRP A 87 -14.05 9.25 -7.93
C TRP A 87 -15.30 8.39 -8.07
N ALA A 88 -16.35 8.70 -7.32
CA ALA A 88 -17.68 8.18 -7.62
C ALA A 88 -18.03 8.49 -9.09
N GLY A 89 -18.37 7.46 -9.87
CA GLY A 89 -18.81 7.59 -11.27
C GLY A 89 -17.71 7.60 -12.34
N ARG A 90 -16.42 7.41 -12.00
CA ARG A 90 -15.43 6.96 -13.01
C ARG A 90 -15.46 5.44 -13.08
N ASN A 91 -15.41 4.90 -14.28
CA ASN A 91 -15.55 3.47 -14.52
C ASN A 91 -14.16 2.85 -14.73
N ILE A 92 -13.91 1.65 -14.18
CA ILE A 92 -12.74 0.84 -14.54
C ILE A 92 -13.21 -0.17 -15.59
N PRO A 93 -12.86 0.04 -16.88
CA PRO A 93 -13.33 -0.85 -17.93
C PRO A 93 -12.62 -2.20 -17.86
N MET A 94 -13.42 -3.26 -17.87
CA MET A 94 -12.99 -4.64 -17.97
C MET A 94 -13.63 -5.32 -19.18
N ASP A 95 -12.82 -5.83 -20.10
CA ASP A 95 -13.27 -6.67 -21.21
C ASP A 95 -13.14 -8.13 -20.77
N LEU A 96 -14.25 -8.74 -20.36
CA LEU A 96 -14.28 -10.10 -19.86
C LEU A 96 -14.71 -11.07 -20.97
N LYS A 97 -13.82 -12.03 -21.24
CA LYS A 97 -14.06 -13.16 -22.14
C LYS A 97 -14.04 -14.45 -21.31
N TYR A 98 -15.09 -15.25 -21.43
CA TYR A 98 -15.21 -16.46 -20.63
C TYR A 98 -15.95 -17.58 -21.37
N ARG A 99 -15.65 -18.81 -20.97
CA ARG A 99 -16.26 -20.03 -21.51
C ARG A 99 -16.73 -20.90 -20.35
N TYR A 100 -17.77 -21.68 -20.60
CA TYR A 100 -18.34 -22.57 -19.60
C TYR A 100 -19.08 -23.73 -20.25
N THR A 101 -19.30 -24.77 -19.45
CA THR A 101 -20.20 -25.87 -19.80
C THR A 101 -21.63 -25.35 -19.73
N ALA A 102 -22.19 -25.03 -20.91
CA ALA A 102 -23.50 -24.45 -21.00
C ALA A 102 -24.59 -25.41 -20.50
N PRO A 103 -25.56 -24.93 -19.71
CA PRO A 103 -26.69 -25.75 -19.32
C PRO A 103 -27.56 -26.09 -20.56
N SER A 104 -28.26 -27.21 -20.49
CA SER A 104 -29.23 -27.68 -21.49
C SER A 104 -30.44 -26.76 -21.63
N ARG A 105 -30.82 -26.07 -20.55
CA ARG A 105 -31.93 -25.12 -20.46
C ARG A 105 -31.58 -23.99 -19.49
N TRP A 106 -32.31 -22.89 -19.56
CA TRP A 106 -32.21 -21.85 -18.55
C TRP A 106 -32.39 -22.45 -17.14
N ASN A 107 -31.40 -22.21 -16.29
CA ASN A 107 -31.36 -22.65 -14.90
C ASN A 107 -30.65 -21.60 -14.04
N ASP A 108 -30.45 -21.85 -12.75
CA ASP A 108 -29.84 -20.88 -11.84
C ASP A 108 -28.31 -20.93 -11.84
N SER A 109 -27.71 -21.30 -12.97
CA SER A 109 -26.27 -21.22 -13.12
C SER A 109 -25.82 -19.78 -13.34
N LEU A 110 -24.81 -19.35 -12.60
CA LEU A 110 -24.38 -17.96 -12.49
C LEU A 110 -22.85 -17.83 -12.63
N LEU A 111 -22.40 -16.68 -13.12
CA LEU A 111 -21.04 -16.18 -12.98
C LEU A 111 -21.08 -14.93 -12.10
N ASN A 112 -20.54 -15.04 -10.90
CA ASN A 112 -20.34 -13.93 -9.99
C ASN A 112 -18.94 -13.36 -10.15
N ILE A 113 -18.85 -12.04 -10.17
CA ILE A 113 -17.60 -11.30 -10.19
C ILE A 113 -17.51 -10.55 -8.88
N GLU A 114 -16.43 -10.80 -8.17
CA GLU A 114 -16.21 -10.32 -6.81
C GLU A 114 -14.88 -9.59 -6.73
N ILE A 115 -14.82 -8.52 -5.93
CA ILE A 115 -13.56 -7.90 -5.54
C ILE A 115 -13.50 -7.92 -4.02
N ASN A 116 -12.42 -8.48 -3.46
CA ASN A 116 -12.22 -8.60 -2.01
C ASN A 116 -13.44 -9.23 -1.30
N ASN A 117 -14.00 -10.30 -1.90
CA ASN A 117 -15.20 -11.01 -1.43
C ASN A 117 -16.51 -10.20 -1.46
N SER A 118 -16.50 -9.00 -2.04
CA SER A 118 -17.70 -8.21 -2.32
C SER A 118 -18.19 -8.48 -3.74
N LEU A 119 -19.46 -8.85 -3.89
CA LEU A 119 -20.08 -9.02 -5.19
C LEU A 119 -20.17 -7.67 -5.93
N ILE A 120 -19.67 -7.65 -7.16
CA ILE A 120 -19.72 -6.49 -8.06
C ILE A 120 -20.83 -6.69 -9.08
N GLN A 121 -20.86 -7.86 -9.72
CA GLN A 121 -21.82 -8.18 -10.78
C GLN A 121 -22.07 -9.68 -10.85
N SER A 122 -23.29 -10.05 -11.23
CA SER A 122 -23.71 -11.44 -11.41
C SER A 122 -24.38 -11.63 -12.77
N PHE A 123 -23.95 -12.64 -13.52
CA PHE A 123 -24.49 -12.98 -14.84
C PHE A 123 -25.10 -14.37 -14.84
N ARG A 124 -26.29 -14.51 -15.42
CA ARG A 124 -26.87 -15.83 -15.69
C ARG A 124 -26.20 -16.49 -16.88
N LEU A 125 -25.82 -17.75 -16.72
CA LEU A 125 -25.17 -18.53 -17.77
C LEU A 125 -26.23 -19.03 -18.76
N ALA A 126 -26.12 -18.58 -20.01
CA ALA A 126 -27.05 -18.92 -21.07
C ALA A 126 -26.90 -20.38 -21.56
N PRO A 127 -28.01 -21.02 -21.96
CA PRO A 127 -27.95 -22.35 -22.56
C PRO A 127 -27.28 -22.31 -23.94
N ARG A 128 -26.77 -23.45 -24.40
CA ARG A 128 -26.00 -23.56 -25.65
C ARG A 128 -26.73 -23.01 -26.89
N SER A 129 -28.06 -23.12 -26.93
CA SER A 129 -28.90 -22.63 -28.04
C SER A 129 -28.89 -21.11 -28.20
N GLU A 130 -28.52 -20.36 -27.16
CA GLU A 130 -28.59 -18.90 -27.10
C GLU A 130 -27.19 -18.26 -26.90
N GLN A 131 -26.12 -19.05 -27.00
CA GLN A 131 -24.75 -18.53 -26.88
C GLN A 131 -24.35 -17.69 -28.09
N VAL A 132 -24.40 -16.37 -27.94
CA VAL A 132 -23.66 -15.41 -28.76
C VAL A 132 -22.26 -15.26 -28.15
N GLN A 133 -21.20 -15.03 -28.94
CA GLN A 133 -19.82 -14.89 -28.44
C GLN A 133 -19.77 -14.07 -27.13
N ASN A 134 -19.38 -14.72 -26.03
CA ASN A 134 -19.44 -14.15 -24.67
C ASN A 134 -18.35 -13.08 -24.48
N LYS A 135 -18.66 -11.85 -24.88
CA LYS A 135 -17.85 -10.66 -24.58
C LYS A 135 -18.69 -9.72 -23.73
N ILE A 136 -18.22 -9.39 -22.54
CA ILE A 136 -18.92 -8.46 -21.65
C ILE A 136 -17.96 -7.35 -21.23
N ASN A 137 -18.35 -6.10 -21.46
CA ASN A 137 -17.68 -4.94 -20.89
C ASN A 137 -18.31 -4.65 -19.53
N ILE A 138 -17.50 -4.68 -18.46
CA ILE A 138 -17.95 -4.49 -17.09
C ILE A 138 -17.30 -3.23 -16.53
N ASP A 139 -18.12 -2.46 -15.82
CA ASP A 139 -17.65 -1.38 -14.97
C ASP A 139 -17.56 -1.88 -13.53
N LEU A 140 -16.35 -1.87 -12.97
CA LEU A 140 -16.10 -2.39 -11.62
C LEU A 140 -16.49 -1.42 -10.49
N LEU A 141 -16.88 -0.18 -10.81
CA LEU A 141 -17.08 0.87 -9.83
C LEU A 141 -18.54 1.25 -9.59
N GLY A 142 -19.45 0.99 -10.53
CA GLY A 142 -20.89 1.12 -10.37
C GLY A 142 -21.40 2.57 -10.17
N GLN A 143 -22.63 2.83 -10.59
CA GLN A 143 -23.32 4.10 -10.32
C GLN A 143 -23.86 4.10 -8.89
N ALA A 144 -23.05 4.54 -7.93
CA ALA A 144 -23.53 4.90 -6.60
C ALA A 144 -23.89 6.39 -6.61
N GLU A 145 -25.19 6.69 -6.58
CA GLU A 145 -25.70 8.05 -6.34
C GLU A 145 -25.42 8.38 -4.86
N LEU A 146 -24.29 9.03 -4.60
CA LEU A 146 -23.84 9.35 -3.24
C LEU A 146 -23.65 10.86 -3.10
N THR A 147 -24.56 11.47 -2.34
CA THR A 147 -24.38 12.79 -1.76
C THR A 147 -23.50 12.68 -0.49
N SER A 148 -22.75 13.75 -0.22
CA SER A 148 -21.91 14.00 0.96
C SER A 148 -20.48 13.42 0.96
N GLU A 149 -19.60 14.16 1.65
CA GLU A 149 -18.12 14.10 1.67
C GLU A 149 -17.50 12.76 2.15
N GLU A 150 -18.32 11.73 2.37
CA GLU A 150 -17.92 10.36 2.73
C GLU A 150 -17.95 9.40 1.52
N ALA A 151 -18.29 9.87 0.31
CA ALA A 151 -18.34 9.09 -0.94
C ALA A 151 -16.96 8.62 -1.47
N LEU A 152 -15.91 8.68 -0.66
CA LEU A 152 -14.53 8.34 -1.03
C LEU A 152 -14.07 6.99 -0.45
N GLN A 153 -14.95 5.99 -0.47
CA GLN A 153 -14.55 4.60 -0.35
C GLN A 153 -15.38 3.82 -1.33
N ILE A 154 -14.81 3.55 -2.50
CA ILE A 154 -15.36 2.50 -3.36
C ILE A 154 -15.17 1.20 -2.57
N PRO A 155 -16.24 0.52 -2.12
CA PRO A 155 -16.13 -0.63 -1.23
C PRO A 155 -15.36 -1.81 -1.85
N ALA A 156 -15.26 -1.86 -3.18
CA ALA A 156 -14.62 -2.92 -3.93
C ALA A 156 -13.09 -2.87 -3.88
N PHE A 157 -12.47 -1.71 -4.13
CA PHE A 157 -11.01 -1.61 -4.25
C PHE A 157 -10.37 -1.00 -3.00
N ARG A 158 -9.58 -1.80 -2.29
CA ARG A 158 -8.63 -1.35 -1.28
C ARG A 158 -7.40 -0.78 -1.99
N VAL A 159 -7.47 0.50 -2.35
CA VAL A 159 -6.34 1.23 -2.94
C VAL A 159 -5.12 1.14 -2.01
N GLY A 160 -3.98 0.75 -2.57
CA GLY A 160 -2.73 0.59 -1.84
C GLY A 160 -2.56 -0.73 -1.10
N GLY A 161 -3.53 -1.64 -1.17
CA GLY A 161 -3.42 -3.01 -0.66
C GLY A 161 -3.44 -4.06 -1.77
N ASN A 162 -3.36 -5.34 -1.36
CA ASN A 162 -3.69 -6.44 -2.26
C ASN A 162 -5.19 -6.49 -2.47
N ASN A 163 -5.63 -6.43 -3.72
CA ASN A 163 -7.01 -6.67 -4.10
C ASN A 163 -7.12 -8.05 -4.74
N GLU A 164 -8.17 -8.80 -4.44
CA GLU A 164 -8.46 -10.06 -5.13
C GLU A 164 -9.66 -9.84 -6.06
N LEU A 165 -9.48 -10.01 -7.37
CA LEU A 165 -10.57 -10.10 -8.33
C LEU A 165 -10.88 -11.57 -8.57
N ALA A 166 -12.09 -12.00 -8.18
CA ALA A 166 -12.52 -13.39 -8.24
C ALA A 166 -13.71 -13.60 -9.17
N PHE A 167 -13.72 -14.74 -9.82
CA PHE A 167 -14.75 -15.22 -10.74
C PHE A 167 -15.30 -16.53 -10.17
N ALA A 168 -16.52 -16.49 -9.65
CA ALA A 168 -17.18 -17.63 -9.04
C ALA A 168 -18.32 -18.15 -9.93
N PHE A 169 -18.18 -19.39 -10.41
CA PHE A 169 -19.16 -20.07 -11.24
C PHE A 169 -20.08 -20.94 -10.38
N GLY A 170 -21.35 -20.58 -10.28
CA GLY A 170 -22.37 -21.45 -9.73
C GLY A 170 -22.91 -22.35 -10.83
N PHE A 171 -22.54 -23.64 -10.86
CA PHE A 171 -23.12 -24.61 -11.80
C PHE A 171 -24.30 -25.33 -11.15
N MET A 172 -25.50 -25.21 -11.73
CA MET A 172 -26.68 -25.92 -11.23
C MET A 172 -26.77 -27.30 -11.88
N ALA A 173 -26.93 -28.34 -11.07
CA ALA A 173 -26.95 -29.73 -11.52
C ALA A 173 -28.14 -30.00 -12.45
N GLU A 174 -27.90 -30.70 -13.55
CA GLU A 174 -28.97 -31.14 -14.46
C GLU A 174 -29.30 -32.63 -14.23
N GLY A 175 -30.54 -32.91 -13.81
CA GLY A 175 -31.04 -34.27 -13.56
C GLY A 175 -31.96 -34.30 -12.34
N GLY A 176 -33.25 -34.54 -12.55
CA GLY A 176 -34.31 -34.41 -11.53
C GLY A 176 -34.82 -35.74 -10.94
N GLY A 177 -33.96 -36.73 -10.70
CA GLY A 177 -34.36 -38.03 -10.15
C GLY A 177 -33.49 -38.48 -8.98
N SER A 178 -34.09 -39.09 -7.95
CA SER A 178 -33.47 -39.52 -6.68
C SER A 178 -32.38 -40.61 -6.79
N CYS A 179 -31.94 -40.97 -8.00
CA CYS A 179 -30.91 -41.98 -8.24
C CYS A 179 -30.15 -41.80 -9.56
N THR A 180 -29.95 -40.56 -10.02
CA THR A 180 -28.97 -40.29 -11.08
C THR A 180 -27.70 -39.74 -10.45
N ARG A 181 -26.59 -40.52 -10.50
CA ARG A 181 -25.24 -39.96 -10.30
C ARG A 181 -25.13 -38.79 -11.26
N VAL A 182 -25.09 -37.58 -10.73
CA VAL A 182 -24.92 -36.35 -11.48
C VAL A 182 -23.52 -36.40 -12.08
N SER A 183 -23.44 -36.86 -13.33
CA SER A 183 -22.22 -36.76 -14.14
C SER A 183 -22.13 -35.33 -14.63
N GLN A 184 -21.57 -34.41 -13.86
CA GLN A 184 -21.27 -33.08 -14.38
C GLN A 184 -19.91 -32.61 -13.88
N VAL A 185 -18.88 -32.90 -14.67
CA VAL A 185 -17.62 -32.16 -14.67
C VAL A 185 -17.89 -30.82 -15.37
N ALA A 186 -18.80 -30.01 -14.82
CA ALA A 186 -19.04 -28.68 -15.38
C ALA A 186 -17.77 -27.86 -15.16
N ARG A 187 -17.29 -27.26 -16.25
CA ARG A 187 -16.08 -26.45 -16.27
C ARG A 187 -16.40 -25.05 -16.72
N GLY A 188 -15.62 -24.11 -16.22
CA GLY A 188 -15.58 -22.73 -16.67
C GLY A 188 -14.13 -22.29 -16.85
N SER A 189 -13.92 -21.25 -17.63
CA SER A 189 -12.61 -20.64 -17.77
C SER A 189 -12.76 -19.16 -18.12
N ILE A 190 -11.96 -18.32 -17.50
CA ILE A 190 -11.76 -16.94 -17.95
C ILE A 190 -10.60 -16.93 -18.95
N ASP A 191 -10.82 -16.31 -20.11
CA ASP A 191 -9.80 -16.22 -21.15
C ASP A 191 -8.68 -15.26 -20.68
N PRO A 192 -7.40 -15.66 -20.72
CA PRO A 192 -6.27 -14.79 -20.37
C PRO A 192 -6.20 -13.51 -21.21
N GLU A 193 -6.85 -13.47 -22.37
CA GLU A 193 -7.00 -12.27 -23.23
C GLU A 193 -8.11 -11.31 -22.78
N SER A 194 -8.74 -11.57 -21.64
CA SER A 194 -9.56 -10.58 -20.93
C SER A 194 -8.67 -9.44 -20.44
N THR A 195 -9.19 -8.22 -20.41
CA THR A 195 -8.39 -7.03 -20.06
C THR A 195 -9.02 -6.19 -18.96
N LEU A 196 -8.18 -5.50 -18.21
CA LEU A 196 -8.55 -4.51 -17.20
C LEU A 196 -7.73 -3.25 -17.42
N ASP A 197 -8.33 -2.07 -17.30
CA ASP A 197 -7.63 -0.82 -17.61
C ASP A 197 -7.81 0.24 -16.53
N PHE A 198 -6.70 0.55 -15.85
CA PHE A 198 -6.62 1.59 -14.82
C PHE A 198 -6.06 2.92 -15.35
N SER A 199 -5.77 3.03 -16.65
CA SER A 199 -5.09 4.19 -17.25
C SER A 199 -5.82 5.52 -17.12
N ASN A 200 -7.13 5.46 -16.87
CA ASN A 200 -7.97 6.65 -16.69
C ASN A 200 -8.05 7.12 -15.23
N LEU A 201 -7.43 6.41 -14.28
CA LEU A 201 -7.44 6.81 -12.88
C LEU A 201 -6.28 7.77 -12.59
N PRO A 202 -6.54 8.96 -12.03
CA PRO A 202 -5.48 9.87 -11.63
C PRO A 202 -4.71 9.33 -10.41
N HIS A 203 -3.43 9.66 -10.32
CA HIS A 203 -2.65 9.51 -9.10
C HIS A 203 -2.85 10.75 -8.23
N TYR A 204 -3.56 10.59 -7.11
CA TYR A 204 -3.87 11.65 -6.16
C TYR A 204 -4.04 11.07 -4.76
N THR A 205 -3.35 11.64 -3.78
CA THR A 205 -3.60 11.32 -2.38
C THR A 205 -3.30 12.50 -1.47
N ARG A 206 -4.03 12.59 -0.36
CA ARG A 206 -3.76 13.52 0.73
C ARG A 206 -2.72 12.89 1.64
N MET A 207 -1.66 13.64 1.93
CA MET A 207 -0.56 13.24 2.80
C MET A 207 -0.53 14.15 4.03
N PRO A 208 -0.04 13.70 5.19
CA PRO A 208 0.50 12.36 5.47
C PRO A 208 -0.59 11.29 5.54
N ASN A 209 -0.29 10.09 5.06
CA ASN A 209 -1.23 8.96 5.05
C ASN A 209 -0.51 7.66 5.41
N LEU A 210 -0.56 7.32 6.70
CA LEU A 210 0.04 6.11 7.24
C LEU A 210 -0.65 4.84 6.74
N THR A 211 -1.93 4.89 6.35
CA THR A 211 -2.58 3.76 5.69
C THR A 211 -1.90 3.45 4.35
N ALA A 212 -1.59 4.47 3.55
CA ALA A 212 -0.91 4.32 2.27
C ALA A 212 0.55 3.84 2.44
N PHE A 213 1.22 4.30 3.50
CA PHE A 213 2.54 3.80 3.86
C PHE A 213 2.51 2.32 4.30
N ALA A 214 1.65 1.97 5.26
CA ALA A 214 1.63 0.64 5.85
C ALA A 214 1.16 -0.45 4.88
N ASN A 215 0.28 -0.13 3.93
CA ASN A 215 -0.23 -1.12 2.96
C ASN A 215 0.64 -1.30 1.72
N GLY A 216 1.40 -0.27 1.31
CA GLY A 216 2.13 -0.29 0.04
C GLY A 216 3.40 0.55 -0.03
N GLY A 217 3.88 1.11 1.08
CA GLY A 217 5.13 1.86 1.14
C GLY A 217 5.08 3.24 0.48
N TYR A 218 3.90 3.81 0.25
CA TYR A 218 3.79 5.13 -0.37
C TYR A 218 4.29 6.25 0.57
N PRO A 219 4.96 7.31 0.05
CA PRO A 219 5.34 7.57 -1.34
C PRO A 219 6.70 6.97 -1.73
N PHE A 220 7.39 6.29 -0.82
CA PHE A 220 8.71 5.72 -1.05
C PHE A 220 8.70 4.69 -2.19
N SER A 221 7.59 3.94 -2.33
CA SER A 221 7.37 2.93 -3.36
C SER A 221 7.05 3.49 -4.76
N ILE A 222 6.99 4.82 -4.96
CA ILE A 222 6.75 5.40 -6.29
C ILE A 222 7.86 4.96 -7.26
N MET A 223 9.11 4.98 -6.79
CA MET A 223 10.26 4.45 -7.52
C MET A 223 10.53 3.03 -7.01
N ALA A 224 10.45 2.04 -7.89
CA ALA A 224 10.47 0.63 -7.50
C ALA A 224 11.78 0.16 -6.84
N ASP A 225 12.89 0.84 -7.15
CA ASP A 225 14.24 0.62 -6.60
C ASP A 225 14.59 1.58 -5.45
N LEU A 226 13.60 2.37 -4.99
CA LEU A 226 13.71 3.38 -3.95
C LEU A 226 14.72 4.50 -4.24
N SER A 227 14.96 4.84 -5.51
CA SER A 227 15.93 5.88 -5.89
C SER A 227 15.65 7.27 -5.29
N ASP A 228 14.38 7.59 -5.01
CA ASP A 228 13.93 8.85 -4.39
C ASP A 228 13.71 8.73 -2.87
N THR A 229 14.37 7.76 -2.23
CA THR A 229 14.28 7.49 -0.79
C THR A 229 15.64 7.58 -0.10
N ALA A 230 15.65 8.22 1.06
CA ALA A 230 16.75 8.17 2.02
C ALA A 230 16.30 7.47 3.32
N ILE A 231 17.13 6.59 3.87
CA ILE A 231 16.90 5.94 5.16
C ILE A 231 17.93 6.47 6.14
N VAL A 232 17.49 6.89 7.31
CA VAL A 232 18.35 7.46 8.36
C VAL A 232 18.37 6.53 9.57
N LEU A 233 19.57 6.13 9.97
CA LEU A 233 19.84 5.38 11.19
C LEU A 233 20.81 6.18 12.09
N PRO A 234 20.81 5.95 13.42
CA PRO A 234 21.79 6.53 14.33
C PRO A 234 23.23 6.15 13.95
N ALA A 235 24.22 6.98 14.31
CA ALA A 235 25.62 6.83 13.89
C ALA A 235 26.26 5.47 14.26
N ASN A 236 25.81 4.87 15.35
CA ASN A 236 26.26 3.56 15.82
C ASN A 236 25.06 2.62 15.94
N PRO A 237 24.51 2.11 14.82
CA PRO A 237 23.23 1.41 14.83
C PRO A 237 23.33 0.10 15.60
N THR A 238 22.36 -0.14 16.47
CA THR A 238 22.24 -1.37 17.25
C THR A 238 21.82 -2.55 16.35
N PRO A 239 22.02 -3.81 16.78
CA PRO A 239 21.53 -4.97 16.02
C PRO A 239 20.02 -4.92 15.75
N LEU A 240 19.23 -4.35 16.67
CA LEU A 240 17.80 -4.15 16.48
C LEU A 240 17.54 -3.12 15.36
N GLU A 241 18.22 -1.97 15.35
CA GLU A 241 18.08 -0.95 14.30
C GLU A 241 18.49 -1.49 12.92
N ILE A 242 19.57 -2.27 12.84
CA ILE A 242 20.01 -2.93 11.60
C ILE A 242 18.96 -3.95 11.13
N ARG A 243 18.45 -4.80 12.04
CA ARG A 243 17.38 -5.76 11.72
C ARG A 243 16.13 -5.05 11.22
N SER A 244 15.71 -3.99 11.91
CA SER A 244 14.55 -3.19 11.52
C SER A 244 14.73 -2.56 10.14
N TYR A 245 15.91 -2.01 9.84
CA TYR A 245 16.25 -1.52 8.51
C TYR A 245 16.09 -2.60 7.44
N LEU A 246 16.70 -3.78 7.65
CA LEU A 246 16.62 -4.90 6.71
C LEU A 246 15.19 -5.40 6.53
N ASN A 247 14.39 -5.44 7.60
CA ASN A 247 12.97 -5.82 7.55
C ASN A 247 12.18 -4.82 6.70
N VAL A 248 12.37 -3.51 6.90
CA VAL A 248 11.70 -2.47 6.11
C VAL A 248 12.13 -2.51 4.64
N MET A 249 13.41 -2.76 4.34
CA MET A 249 13.87 -2.97 2.96
C MET A 249 13.22 -4.23 2.34
N GLY A 250 13.04 -5.29 3.14
CA GLY A 250 12.31 -6.49 2.77
C GLY A 250 10.83 -6.21 2.45
N LEU A 251 10.16 -5.37 3.25
CA LEU A 251 8.78 -4.92 2.99
C LEU A 251 8.68 -4.13 1.68
N PHE A 252 9.62 -3.22 1.41
CA PHE A 252 9.66 -2.54 0.11
C PHE A 252 9.84 -3.51 -1.05
N GLY A 253 10.75 -4.48 -0.93
CA GLY A 253 10.90 -5.53 -1.93
C GLY A 253 9.65 -6.41 -2.08
N GLN A 254 8.93 -6.66 -0.99
CA GLN A 254 7.64 -7.32 -1.02
C GLN A 254 6.61 -6.47 -1.76
N TRP A 255 6.58 -5.15 -1.58
CA TRP A 255 5.62 -4.26 -2.23
C TRP A 255 5.91 -4.06 -3.71
N THR A 256 7.13 -3.71 -4.07
CA THR A 256 7.53 -3.34 -5.43
C THR A 256 7.89 -4.55 -6.30
N GLY A 257 8.36 -5.64 -5.68
CA GLY A 257 8.92 -6.80 -6.38
C GLY A 257 10.39 -6.64 -6.78
N LEU A 258 11.06 -5.58 -6.34
CA LEU A 258 12.48 -5.34 -6.63
C LEU A 258 13.27 -5.05 -5.35
N PRO A 259 14.55 -5.46 -5.29
CA PRO A 259 15.43 -5.05 -4.21
C PRO A 259 15.67 -3.52 -4.22
N ALA A 260 15.90 -2.97 -3.03
CA ALA A 260 16.21 -1.57 -2.77
C ALA A 260 17.64 -1.19 -3.25
N THR A 261 17.87 -1.15 -4.56
CA THR A 261 19.23 -1.00 -5.14
C THR A 261 19.71 0.45 -5.26
N ARG A 262 18.82 1.44 -5.15
CA ARG A 262 19.16 2.87 -5.31
C ARG A 262 18.78 3.75 -4.11
N THR A 263 18.49 3.13 -2.96
CA THR A 263 18.23 3.84 -1.70
C THR A 263 19.49 4.50 -1.17
N THR A 264 19.35 5.69 -0.57
CA THR A 264 20.44 6.34 0.16
C THR A 264 20.36 5.97 1.63
N LEU A 265 21.38 5.28 2.17
CA LEU A 265 21.48 5.01 3.61
C LEU A 265 22.38 6.08 4.26
N ILE A 266 21.87 6.74 5.30
CA ILE A 266 22.57 7.74 6.10
C ILE A 266 22.65 7.19 7.52
N VAL A 267 23.87 7.01 8.03
CA VAL A 267 24.14 6.51 9.39
C VAL A 267 24.79 7.65 10.17
N SER A 268 23.97 8.48 10.83
CA SER A 268 24.44 9.70 11.51
C SER A 268 23.42 10.20 12.53
N ASP A 269 23.92 10.72 13.66
CA ASP A 269 23.11 11.43 14.66
C ASP A 269 22.84 12.89 14.26
N LYS A 270 23.45 13.36 13.15
CA LYS A 270 23.21 14.65 12.51
C LYS A 270 23.17 14.42 11.00
N PRO A 271 22.05 13.89 10.48
CA PRO A 271 21.97 13.53 9.08
C PRO A 271 22.06 14.78 8.20
N GLU A 272 23.13 14.84 7.41
CA GLU A 272 23.28 15.80 6.32
C GLU A 272 23.04 15.08 4.98
N GLY A 273 22.65 15.81 3.94
CA GLY A 273 22.55 15.24 2.59
C GLY A 273 21.30 14.41 2.31
N ILE A 274 20.24 14.47 3.13
CA ILE A 274 18.91 13.94 2.78
C ILE A 274 18.41 14.57 1.46
N GLY A 275 18.75 15.84 1.22
CA GLY A 275 18.49 16.54 -0.02
C GLY A 275 16.99 16.72 -0.31
N THR A 276 16.58 16.40 -1.53
CA THR A 276 15.20 16.55 -2.02
C THR A 276 14.43 15.22 -2.06
N LYS A 277 14.84 14.22 -1.27
CA LYS A 277 14.25 12.88 -1.24
C LYS A 277 13.15 12.76 -0.19
N ASN A 278 12.27 11.77 -0.36
CA ASN A 278 11.48 11.27 0.77
C ASN A 278 12.42 10.58 1.74
N TRP A 279 12.19 10.70 3.05
CA TRP A 279 13.07 10.09 4.03
C TRP A 279 12.34 9.35 5.14
N LEU A 280 12.97 8.29 5.64
CA LEU A 280 12.49 7.45 6.71
C LEU A 280 13.58 7.30 7.77
N ALA A 281 13.30 7.69 9.01
CA ALA A 281 14.21 7.51 10.14
C ALA A 281 13.71 6.40 11.08
N MET A 282 14.65 5.62 11.61
CA MET A 282 14.37 4.52 12.53
C MET A 282 15.33 4.53 13.70
N GLY A 283 14.80 4.36 14.91
CA GLY A 283 15.59 4.27 16.14
C GLY A 283 14.75 4.59 17.38
N THR A 284 15.30 4.34 18.57
CA THR A 284 14.66 4.81 19.80
C THR A 284 14.69 6.33 19.88
N SER A 285 13.73 6.92 20.60
CA SER A 285 13.50 8.36 20.55
C SER A 285 14.67 9.19 21.10
N ASP A 286 15.41 8.66 22.08
CA ASP A 286 16.65 9.23 22.64
C ASP A 286 17.84 9.20 21.67
N ARG A 287 17.75 8.42 20.58
CA ARG A 287 18.79 8.30 19.55
C ARG A 287 18.45 9.09 18.28
N LEU A 288 17.30 9.74 18.27
CA LEU A 288 16.81 10.56 17.17
C LEU A 288 16.71 12.04 17.57
N ASP A 289 17.52 12.50 18.53
CA ASP A 289 17.50 13.88 19.06
C ASP A 289 17.61 14.98 18.00
N TRP A 290 18.21 14.69 16.85
CA TRP A 290 18.27 15.64 15.72
C TRP A 290 16.88 16.03 15.20
N LEU A 291 15.86 15.18 15.41
CA LEU A 291 14.46 15.47 15.13
C LEU A 291 13.93 16.65 15.96
N ASN A 292 14.46 16.84 17.17
CA ASN A 292 14.07 17.92 18.09
C ASN A 292 14.81 19.23 17.81
N ASN A 293 16.04 19.13 17.29
CA ASN A 293 16.93 20.27 17.07
C ASN A 293 16.76 20.93 15.70
N ALA A 294 16.36 20.16 14.69
CA ALA A 294 15.90 20.74 13.44
C ALA A 294 14.53 21.35 13.70
N ASN A 295 14.24 22.53 13.16
CA ASN A 295 12.91 23.17 13.14
C ASN A 295 11.85 22.34 12.34
N MET A 296 11.90 21.01 12.42
CA MET A 296 10.91 20.07 11.97
C MET A 296 9.75 20.20 12.95
N ASN A 297 8.70 20.92 12.56
CA ASN A 297 7.46 21.02 13.31
C ASN A 297 6.75 19.66 13.25
N LEU A 298 7.34 18.67 13.91
CA LEU A 298 6.83 17.33 13.96
C LEU A 298 5.44 17.38 14.59
N PRO A 299 4.46 16.66 14.03
CA PRO A 299 3.12 16.61 14.60
C PRO A 299 3.17 16.04 16.02
N MET A 300 4.23 15.28 16.37
CA MET A 300 4.47 14.74 17.69
C MET A 300 5.97 14.56 17.95
N VAL A 301 6.39 14.87 19.19
CA VAL A 301 7.71 14.49 19.71
C VAL A 301 7.52 13.48 20.85
N LEU A 302 8.21 12.35 20.77
CA LEU A 302 8.35 11.38 21.84
C LEU A 302 9.63 11.68 22.61
N ASN A 303 9.50 12.07 23.88
CA ASN A 303 10.66 12.24 24.74
C ASN A 303 10.78 11.01 25.66
N ALA A 304 11.91 10.30 25.57
CA ALA A 304 12.30 9.32 26.56
C ALA A 304 12.82 10.07 27.80
N THR A 305 12.00 10.20 28.84
CA THR A 305 12.41 10.85 30.08
C THR A 305 13.52 10.02 30.75
N GLU A 306 14.55 10.68 31.31
CA GLU A 306 15.66 10.02 32.00
C GLU A 306 15.15 9.03 33.07
N ARG A 307 15.54 7.76 32.93
CA ARG A 307 15.22 6.66 33.86
C ARG A 307 15.65 6.92 35.31
N SER A 308 16.47 7.94 35.58
CA SER A 308 16.95 8.32 36.93
C SER A 308 15.87 8.95 37.82
N MET A 309 14.77 9.46 37.25
CA MET A 309 13.74 10.20 38.00
C MET A 309 12.38 9.48 38.15
N GLY A 310 12.22 8.25 37.65
CA GLY A 310 10.99 7.47 37.83
C GLY A 310 9.72 8.09 37.22
N LEU A 311 9.88 9.03 36.27
CA LEU A 311 8.77 9.73 35.63
C LEU A 311 8.35 9.04 34.32
N PRO A 312 7.04 8.98 34.02
CA PRO A 312 6.52 8.43 32.76
C PRO A 312 6.98 9.21 31.52
N PRO A 313 7.16 8.57 30.35
CA PRO A 313 7.39 9.26 29.08
C PRO A 313 6.28 10.28 28.77
N ALA A 314 6.68 11.42 28.21
CA ALA A 314 5.81 12.54 27.91
C ALA A 314 5.68 12.75 26.40
N ILE A 315 4.45 12.71 25.90
CA ILE A 315 4.12 13.13 24.53
C ILE A 315 3.96 14.66 24.54
N GLN A 316 4.79 15.37 23.78
CA GLN A 316 4.64 16.81 23.58
C GLN A 316 4.09 17.09 22.17
N TRP A 317 2.84 17.58 22.14
CA TRP A 317 2.19 18.09 20.94
C TRP A 317 2.61 19.57 20.74
N LEU A 318 3.34 19.90 19.66
CA LEU A 318 3.82 21.26 19.42
C LEU A 318 2.69 22.19 18.95
N LYS A 319 2.49 23.29 19.69
CA LYS A 319 1.34 24.21 19.55
C LYS A 319 1.58 25.42 18.63
N GLY A 320 2.49 25.33 17.66
CA GLY A 320 2.97 26.50 16.90
C GLY A 320 2.45 26.70 15.48
N LEU A 321 1.76 25.71 14.89
CA LEU A 321 1.30 25.75 13.48
C LEU A 321 -0.13 26.29 13.31
N TRP A 322 -0.77 26.73 14.38
CA TRP A 322 -2.23 26.81 14.48
C TRP A 322 -2.74 28.23 14.70
N GLN A 323 -2.34 29.17 13.84
CA GLN A 323 -3.02 30.46 13.70
C GLN A 323 -2.93 30.90 12.25
N ASN A 324 -3.95 30.58 11.44
CA ASN A 324 -4.49 31.50 10.45
C ASN A 324 -5.90 31.05 10.04
N ASP A 325 -6.86 31.83 10.52
CA ASP A 325 -8.18 32.13 9.96
C ASP A 325 -8.87 31.04 9.14
N THR A 326 -9.63 30.18 9.83
CA THR A 326 -11.04 30.00 9.45
C THR A 326 -11.82 29.40 10.62
N GLU A 327 -12.99 29.97 10.82
CA GLU A 327 -13.98 29.71 11.87
C GLU A 327 -14.54 28.28 11.74
N LEU A 328 -13.77 27.30 12.21
CA LEU A 328 -14.23 25.94 12.46
C LEU A 328 -14.43 25.81 13.98
N GLN A 329 -15.64 25.41 14.35
CA GLN A 329 -16.07 25.21 15.73
C GLN A 329 -15.03 24.40 16.50
N PRO A 330 -14.65 24.84 17.71
CA PRO A 330 -13.65 24.16 18.53
C PRO A 330 -14.22 22.81 18.97
N SER A 331 -13.93 21.74 18.24
CA SER A 331 -13.88 20.43 18.87
C SER A 331 -12.55 20.34 19.60
N ASP A 332 -12.66 20.06 20.90
CA ASP A 332 -11.62 19.93 21.92
C ASP A 332 -10.42 19.04 21.51
N SER A 333 -9.59 19.49 20.56
CA SER A 333 -8.27 18.91 20.29
C SER A 333 -7.28 19.48 21.32
N ALA A 334 -7.54 19.00 22.53
CA ALA A 334 -6.88 19.30 23.77
C ALA A 334 -5.36 19.17 23.67
N ARG A 335 -4.69 20.10 24.37
CA ARG A 335 -3.41 19.77 25.02
C ARG A 335 -3.64 18.58 25.95
N ALA A 336 -3.49 17.37 25.45
CA ALA A 336 -3.24 16.22 26.29
C ALA A 336 -1.71 16.04 26.32
N LEU A 337 -1.05 16.68 27.30
CA LEU A 337 0.22 16.15 27.81
C LEU A 337 -0.12 14.79 28.42
N ILE A 338 -0.17 13.76 27.58
CA ILE A 338 -0.37 12.40 28.05
C ILE A 338 0.96 11.98 28.66
N GLN A 339 1.13 12.27 29.95
CA GLN A 339 2.12 11.58 30.78
C GLN A 339 1.70 10.13 30.85
N THR A 340 2.33 9.29 30.02
CA THR A 340 1.94 7.90 29.89
C THR A 340 2.99 7.05 30.54
N ALA A 341 2.65 6.35 31.62
CA ALA A 341 3.53 5.35 32.20
C ALA A 341 3.62 4.15 31.26
N GLY A 342 4.82 3.86 30.76
CA GLY A 342 5.11 2.64 30.01
C GLY A 342 5.87 2.85 28.70
N SER A 343 6.32 1.74 28.13
CA SER A 343 6.96 1.64 26.81
C SER A 343 5.96 2.02 25.71
N LEU A 344 6.31 2.98 24.85
CA LEU A 344 5.43 3.52 23.81
C LEU A 344 6.18 3.56 22.47
N GLY A 345 5.64 2.86 21.47
CA GLY A 345 6.10 2.93 20.08
C GLY A 345 5.29 3.96 19.28
N ALA A 346 5.86 4.49 18.21
CA ALA A 346 5.11 5.31 17.27
C ALA A 346 5.61 5.20 15.83
N ILE A 347 4.68 5.41 14.92
CA ILE A 347 4.92 5.66 13.50
C ILE A 347 4.34 7.05 13.20
N VAL A 348 5.17 7.95 12.68
CA VAL A 348 4.83 9.36 12.51
C VAL A 348 5.16 9.78 11.08
N GLY A 349 4.16 10.20 10.31
CA GLY A 349 4.29 10.73 8.97
C GLY A 349 4.00 12.23 8.93
N PHE A 350 4.77 12.97 8.15
CA PHE A 350 4.66 14.43 8.00
C PHE A 350 5.25 14.89 6.66
N GLU A 351 4.97 16.14 6.27
CA GLU A 351 5.69 16.77 5.16
C GLU A 351 7.11 17.13 5.59
N SER A 352 8.10 16.74 4.80
CA SER A 352 9.50 17.02 5.05
C SER A 352 9.77 18.52 4.97
N HIS A 353 10.29 19.09 6.06
CA HIS A 353 10.74 20.48 6.09
C HIS A 353 11.99 20.72 5.23
N LEU A 354 12.70 19.65 4.86
CA LEU A 354 13.92 19.73 4.05
C LEU A 354 13.60 19.97 2.57
N ALA A 355 12.41 19.55 2.11
CA ALA A 355 11.98 19.72 0.74
C ALA A 355 10.44 19.69 0.65
N PRO A 356 9.80 20.72 0.07
CA PRO A 356 8.35 20.74 -0.13
C PRO A 356 7.85 19.51 -0.89
N LYS A 357 6.67 19.02 -0.52
CA LYS A 357 5.98 17.83 -1.07
C LYS A 357 6.74 16.50 -0.95
N LYS A 358 7.79 16.44 -0.15
CA LYS A 358 8.46 15.18 0.19
C LYS A 358 7.96 14.67 1.53
N ALA A 359 7.83 13.37 1.70
CA ALA A 359 7.41 12.77 2.96
C ALA A 359 8.60 12.56 3.90
N GLY A 360 8.41 12.91 5.17
CA GLY A 360 9.19 12.42 6.29
C GLY A 360 8.38 11.33 7.01
N LEU A 361 9.04 10.23 7.35
CA LEU A 361 8.48 9.18 8.19
C LEU A 361 9.45 8.83 9.31
N VAL A 362 8.95 8.68 10.52
CA VAL A 362 9.73 8.24 11.67
C VAL A 362 9.06 7.03 12.29
N VAL A 363 9.82 5.94 12.45
CA VAL A 363 9.42 4.78 13.23
C VAL A 363 10.29 4.74 14.48
N THR A 364 9.69 4.87 15.65
CA THR A 364 10.44 5.07 16.89
C THR A 364 9.75 4.44 18.10
N GLY A 365 10.46 4.40 19.22
CA GLY A 365 9.92 3.98 20.51
C GLY A 365 10.71 4.59 21.67
N THR A 366 10.09 4.67 22.83
CA THR A 366 10.72 5.20 24.06
C THR A 366 11.85 4.30 24.57
N ASP A 367 11.87 3.05 24.15
CA ASP A 367 12.87 2.03 24.46
C ASP A 367 12.96 0.99 23.32
N GLN A 368 13.87 0.04 23.44
CA GLN A 368 14.10 -0.98 22.41
C GLN A 368 12.85 -1.86 22.16
N ASP A 369 12.11 -2.23 23.20
CA ASP A 369 10.95 -3.12 23.07
C ASP A 369 9.79 -2.42 22.34
N SER A 370 9.54 -1.14 22.66
CA SER A 370 8.53 -0.33 21.95
C SER A 370 8.91 -0.05 20.51
N PHE A 371 10.20 0.21 20.23
CA PHE A 371 10.68 0.39 18.87
C PHE A 371 10.54 -0.90 18.05
N GLU A 372 10.90 -2.05 18.62
CA GLU A 372 10.73 -3.35 17.97
C GLU A 372 9.25 -3.61 17.65
N ARG A 373 8.34 -3.33 18.58
CA ARG A 373 6.89 -3.44 18.35
C ARG A 373 6.41 -2.50 17.22
N ALA A 374 6.88 -1.26 17.19
CA ALA A 374 6.52 -0.30 16.14
C ALA A 374 6.95 -0.79 14.74
N VAL A 375 8.12 -1.42 14.64
CA VAL A 375 8.61 -2.02 13.39
C VAL A 375 7.84 -3.29 13.04
N ALA A 376 7.57 -4.15 14.02
CA ALA A 376 6.82 -5.39 13.82
C ALA A 376 5.37 -5.12 13.32
N ALA A 377 4.73 -4.06 13.83
CA ALA A 377 3.40 -3.63 13.42
C ALA A 377 3.29 -3.30 11.92
N LEU A 378 4.40 -3.00 11.24
CA LEU A 378 4.42 -2.77 9.78
C LEU A 378 4.33 -4.05 8.96
N SER A 379 4.55 -5.22 9.57
CA SER A 379 4.56 -6.52 8.89
C SER A 379 3.37 -7.40 9.24
N ASP A 380 2.71 -7.15 10.39
CA ASP A 380 1.51 -7.90 10.81
C ASP A 380 0.25 -7.33 10.14
N TYR A 381 -0.51 -8.18 9.46
CA TYR A 381 -1.70 -7.75 8.70
C TYR A 381 -2.81 -7.18 9.61
N GLY A 382 -2.97 -7.69 10.82
CA GLY A 382 -3.96 -7.22 11.78
C GLY A 382 -3.60 -5.83 12.32
N ASP A 383 -2.32 -5.57 12.52
CA ASP A 383 -1.81 -4.29 13.00
C ASP A 383 -1.73 -3.24 11.88
N VAL A 384 -1.32 -3.61 10.67
CA VAL A 384 -1.34 -2.74 9.49
C VAL A 384 -2.72 -2.14 9.24
N ALA A 385 -3.79 -2.90 9.47
CA ALA A 385 -5.16 -2.40 9.34
C ALA A 385 -5.54 -1.30 10.37
N LYS A 386 -4.81 -1.22 11.49
CA LYS A 386 -5.00 -0.22 12.55
C LYS A 386 -4.13 1.03 12.35
N ILE A 387 -3.07 0.96 11.53
CA ILE A 387 -2.17 2.08 11.22
C ILE A 387 -2.83 3.04 10.22
N LYS A 388 -3.17 4.25 10.68
CA LYS A 388 -3.97 5.24 9.93
C LYS A 388 -3.54 6.67 10.26
N GLY A 389 -4.05 7.63 9.48
CA GLY A 389 -3.84 9.06 9.74
C GLY A 389 -2.39 9.48 9.50
N SER A 390 -1.86 10.35 10.35
CA SER A 390 -0.47 10.82 10.31
C SER A 390 0.36 10.34 11.50
N VAL A 391 -0.27 9.88 12.57
CA VAL A 391 0.41 9.35 13.77
C VAL A 391 -0.28 8.06 14.23
N SER A 392 0.49 6.99 14.40
CA SER A 392 0.04 5.75 15.03
C SER A 392 0.88 5.47 16.26
N LEU A 393 0.24 5.33 17.42
CA LEU A 393 0.84 5.00 18.71
C LEU A 393 0.64 3.51 19.00
N ILE A 394 1.70 2.82 19.41
CA ILE A 394 1.70 1.39 19.70
C ILE A 394 2.01 1.18 21.18
N ARG A 395 1.08 0.57 21.93
CA ARG A 395 1.24 0.24 23.34
C ARG A 395 0.81 -1.20 23.61
N GLY A 396 1.77 -2.06 23.95
CA GLY A 396 1.48 -3.50 24.01
C GLY A 396 0.96 -3.96 22.65
N ASP A 397 -0.25 -4.51 22.63
CA ASP A 397 -0.95 -4.98 21.41
C ASP A 397 -1.99 -3.97 20.88
N ASP A 398 -2.14 -2.81 21.54
CA ASP A 398 -3.07 -1.77 21.14
C ASP A 398 -2.39 -0.75 20.20
N ILE A 399 -3.08 -0.39 19.12
CA ILE A 399 -2.64 0.59 18.13
C ILE A 399 -3.71 1.66 17.99
N GLN A 400 -3.35 2.89 18.34
CA GLN A 400 -4.22 4.04 18.27
C GLN A 400 -3.69 5.03 17.23
N SER A 401 -4.54 5.40 16.27
CA SER A 401 -4.16 6.22 15.13
C SER A 401 -4.91 7.55 15.11
N TYR A 402 -4.20 8.62 14.74
CA TYR A 402 -4.68 9.99 14.75
C TYR A 402 -4.29 10.70 13.45
N SER A 403 -5.17 11.58 12.96
CA SER A 403 -4.89 12.49 11.85
C SER A 403 -4.58 13.88 12.40
N LEU A 404 -3.30 14.22 12.40
CA LEU A 404 -2.75 15.43 13.02
C LEU A 404 -1.81 16.17 12.06
N GLY A 405 -1.78 17.50 12.16
CA GLY A 405 -0.93 18.35 11.31
C GLY A 405 -1.58 18.79 10.01
N GLU A 406 -0.87 19.61 9.24
CA GLU A 406 -1.29 20.04 7.92
C GLU A 406 -1.21 18.88 6.91
N THR A 407 -2.14 18.89 5.95
CA THR A 407 -2.12 17.93 4.86
C THR A 407 -1.69 18.60 3.56
N TYR A 408 -0.84 17.92 2.78
CA TYR A 408 -0.48 18.33 1.43
C TYR A 408 -0.99 17.32 0.40
N ILE A 409 -1.06 17.76 -0.86
CA ILE A 409 -1.49 16.93 -1.98
C ILE A 409 -0.26 16.34 -2.67
N SER A 410 -0.25 15.03 -2.82
CA SER A 410 0.68 14.30 -3.69
C SER A 410 -0.05 13.86 -4.96
N GLY A 411 0.57 14.06 -6.13
CA GLY A 411 -0.02 13.77 -7.43
C GLY A 411 -0.87 14.91 -8.01
N ALA A 412 -1.76 14.57 -8.96
CA ALA A 412 -2.62 15.52 -9.66
C ALA A 412 -3.94 14.88 -10.11
N LEU A 413 -5.02 15.66 -10.05
CA LEU A 413 -6.31 15.28 -10.63
C LEU A 413 -6.31 15.60 -12.14
N LEU A 414 -6.78 14.66 -12.96
CA LEU A 414 -6.95 14.89 -14.39
C LEU A 414 -8.15 15.83 -14.63
N GLY A 415 -7.86 17.09 -14.97
CA GLY A 415 -8.72 17.98 -15.76
C GLY A 415 -10.20 18.05 -15.37
N GLY A 416 -10.51 18.81 -14.33
CA GLY A 416 -11.84 19.34 -14.04
C GLY A 416 -11.67 20.43 -13.00
N CYS A 417 -12.15 21.64 -13.27
CA CYS A 417 -12.06 22.77 -12.35
C CYS A 417 -12.40 22.33 -10.92
N VAL A 418 -11.51 22.61 -9.98
CA VAL A 418 -11.84 22.62 -8.56
C VAL A 418 -12.83 23.77 -8.37
N CYS A 419 -14.13 23.49 -8.49
CA CYS A 419 -15.13 24.36 -7.90
C CYS A 419 -14.94 24.27 -6.39
N VAL A 420 -14.18 25.23 -5.84
CA VAL A 420 -14.23 25.53 -4.41
C VAL A 420 -15.67 25.99 -4.13
N LEU A 421 -16.53 25.07 -3.70
CA LEU A 421 -17.86 25.41 -3.20
C LEU A 421 -17.66 26.13 -1.86
N ARG A 422 -17.56 27.45 -1.94
CA ARG A 422 -17.65 28.34 -0.79
C ARG A 422 -19.12 28.36 -0.37
N PHE A 423 -19.50 27.55 0.60
CA PHE A 423 -20.80 27.69 1.26
C PHE A 423 -20.78 29.00 2.07
N GLN A 424 -21.32 30.08 1.50
CA GLN A 424 -21.70 31.25 2.28
C GLN A 424 -22.97 30.88 3.07
N ASN A 425 -22.83 30.68 4.37
CA ASN A 425 -23.98 30.68 5.28
C ASN A 425 -24.59 32.08 5.26
N THR A 426 -25.72 32.23 4.59
CA THR A 426 -26.63 33.36 4.81
C THR A 426 -27.42 33.11 6.09
N PRO A 427 -27.36 33.99 7.10
CA PRO A 427 -28.18 33.87 8.29
C PRO A 427 -29.64 34.23 7.96
N HIS A 428 -30.57 33.40 8.43
CA HIS A 428 -31.97 33.77 8.62
C HIS A 428 -32.23 34.11 10.08
#